data_AF-A0A7R9MK97-F1
#
_entry.id   AF-A0A7R9MK97-F1
#
_cell.length_a   1.000
_cell.length_b   1.000
_cell.length_c   1.000
_cell.angle_alpha   90.00
_cell.angle_beta   90.00
_cell.angle_gamma   90.00
#
_symmetry.space_group_name_H-M   'P 1'
#
loop_
_entity.id
_entity.type
_entity.pdbx_description
1 polymer ?
#
loop_
_entity_poly.entity_id
_entity_poly.type
_entity_poly.pdbx_seq_one_letter_code
_entity_poly.pdbx_strand_id
1 'polypeptide(L)' 'GQTIEFPFSQSDACKDWGVHCPVAKASHQEFKLKMPVESSYPKVKLHIRVGLEDANGKLLICQEIPAEIK' A
#
# COMPACT_ATOMS: atom_id res chain seq x y z
N GLY A 1 11.93 16.10 1.89
CA GLY A 1 11.53 15.55 0.58
C GLY A 1 10.05 15.83 0.37
N GLN A 2 9.61 15.93 -0.87
CA GLN A 2 8.19 16.03 -1.21
C GLN A 2 7.54 14.64 -1.09
N THR A 3 6.35 14.57 -0.49
CA THR A 3 5.52 13.35 -0.47
C THR A 3 4.41 13.53 -1.49
N ILE A 4 4.17 12.50 -2.30
CA ILE A 4 3.14 12.48 -3.32
C ILE A 4 2.25 11.28 -3.02
N GLU A 5 0.94 11.52 -2.95
CA GLU A 5 -0.05 10.46 -2.79
C GLU A 5 -0.13 9.63 -4.07
N PHE A 6 -0.07 8.30 -3.93
CA PHE A 6 -0.21 7.40 -5.07
C PHE A 6 -1.70 7.25 -5.42
N PRO A 7 -2.10 7.44 -6.69
CA PRO A 7 -3.51 7.41 -7.09
C PRO A 7 -4.01 5.96 -7.19
N PHE A 8 -4.29 5.32 -6.04
CA PHE A 8 -4.96 4.02 -6.03
C PHE A 8 -6.41 4.18 -6.54
N SER A 9 -6.76 3.45 -7.60
CA SER A 9 -8.15 3.38 -8.08
C SER A 9 -9.07 2.64 -7.08
N GLN A 10 -8.49 1.74 -6.28
CA GLN A 10 -9.14 1.03 -5.19
C GLN A 10 -8.17 0.92 -4.00
N SER A 11 -8.56 1.46 -2.85
CA SER A 11 -7.78 1.43 -1.60
C SER A 11 -8.33 0.45 -0.56
N ASP A 12 -9.42 -0.25 -0.86
CA ASP A 12 -10.01 -1.25 0.01
C ASP A 12 -9.31 -2.61 -0.17
N ALA A 13 -8.51 -2.98 0.83
CA ALA A 13 -7.76 -4.24 0.82
C ALA A 13 -8.66 -5.49 0.80
N CYS A 14 -9.91 -5.38 1.28
CA CYS A 14 -10.89 -6.46 1.28
C CYS A 14 -11.41 -6.86 -0.12
N LYS A 15 -11.07 -6.07 -1.15
CA LYS A 15 -11.52 -6.31 -2.53
C LYS A 15 -10.42 -6.95 -3.36
N ASP A 16 -9.45 -6.14 -3.79
CA ASP A 16 -8.54 -6.54 -4.87
C ASP A 16 -7.16 -6.97 -4.36
N TRP A 17 -6.91 -6.88 -3.05
CA TRP A 17 -5.58 -7.09 -2.48
C TRP A 17 -5.44 -8.46 -1.81
N GLY A 18 -6.46 -9.33 -1.91
CA GLY A 18 -6.42 -10.70 -1.39
C GLY A 18 -6.70 -10.83 0.12
N VAL A 19 -7.10 -9.74 0.78
CA VAL A 19 -7.54 -9.80 2.19
C VAL A 19 -8.98 -10.28 2.23
N HIS A 20 -9.25 -11.32 3.01
CA HIS A 20 -10.59 -11.85 3.21
C HIS A 20 -11.21 -11.25 4.46
N CYS A 21 -12.21 -10.41 4.26
CA CYS A 21 -12.92 -9.71 5.33
C CYS A 21 -14.23 -10.43 5.69
N PRO A 22 -14.64 -10.46 6.98
CA PRO A 22 -13.96 -9.83 8.12
C PRO A 22 -12.69 -10.58 8.55
N VAL A 23 -11.63 -9.83 8.85
CA VAL A 23 -10.37 -10.39 9.35
C VAL A 23 -10.52 -10.79 10.82
N ALA A 24 -10.30 -12.06 11.12
CA ALA A 24 -10.38 -12.55 12.51
C ALA A 24 -9.17 -12.06 13.33
N LYS A 25 -9.39 -11.77 14.61
CA LYS A 25 -8.31 -11.41 15.54
C LYS A 25 -7.24 -12.51 15.58
N ALA A 26 -5.97 -12.11 15.58
CA ALA A 26 -4.81 -13.00 15.57
C ALA A 26 -4.73 -13.98 14.38
N SER A 27 -5.49 -13.74 13.30
CA SER A 27 -5.32 -14.46 12.04
C SER A 27 -4.14 -13.90 11.25
N HIS A 28 -3.51 -14.76 10.43
CA HIS A 28 -2.50 -14.35 9.47
C HIS A 28 -3.15 -14.30 8.09
N GLN A 29 -3.02 -13.17 7.40
CA GLN A 29 -3.41 -13.01 6.00
C GLN A 29 -2.30 -12.29 5.25
N GLU A 30 -2.16 -12.61 3.97
CA GLU A 30 -1.25 -11.93 3.05
C GLU A 30 -2.05 -10.94 2.20
N PHE A 31 -1.56 -9.70 2.08
CA PHE A 31 -2.09 -8.76 1.11
C PHE A 31 -1.08 -8.55 -0.02
N LYS A 32 -1.57 -8.37 -1.24
CA LYS A 32 -0.75 -8.15 -2.44
C LYS A 32 -1.12 -6.84 -3.10
N LEU A 33 -0.21 -5.88 -2.99
CA LEU A 33 -0.33 -4.58 -3.63
C LEU A 33 0.39 -4.58 -4.99
N LYS A 34 -0.30 -4.14 -6.04
CA LYS A 34 0.30 -3.89 -7.36
C LYS A 34 0.29 -2.40 -7.65
N MET A 35 1.46 -1.80 -7.77
CA MET A 35 1.63 -0.39 -8.13
C MET A 35 2.28 -0.31 -9.51
N PRO A 36 1.57 0.19 -10.54
CA PRO A 36 2.19 0.43 -11.84
C PRO A 36 3.25 1.54 -11.73
N VAL A 37 4.38 1.34 -12.41
CA VAL A 37 5.40 2.37 -12.60
C VAL A 37 5.11 3.03 -13.94
N GLU A 38 4.58 4.25 -13.90
CA GLU A 38 4.25 5.01 -15.10
C GLU A 38 5.50 5.64 -15.73
N SER A 39 5.51 5.76 -17.05
CA SER A 39 6.62 6.37 -17.79
C SER A 39 6.80 7.87 -17.48
N SER A 40 5.77 8.52 -16.94
CA SER A 40 5.81 9.91 -16.49
C SER A 40 6.56 10.09 -15.17
N TYR A 41 6.84 9.00 -14.43
CA TYR A 41 7.53 9.11 -13.16
C TYR A 41 9.02 9.41 -13.35
N PRO A 42 9.57 10.39 -12.61
CA PRO A 42 10.96 10.77 -12.76
C PRO A 42 11.89 9.65 -12.27
N LYS A 43 13.05 9.53 -12.91
CA LYS A 43 14.10 8.58 -12.51
C LYS A 43 14.80 9.06 -11.25
N VAL A 44 14.29 8.64 -10.09
CA VAL A 44 14.75 9.08 -8.78
C VAL A 44 14.79 7.94 -7.78
N LYS A 45 15.55 8.15 -6.70
CA LYS A 45 15.45 7.35 -5.48
C LYS A 45 14.31 7.89 -4.63
N LEU A 46 13.48 7.00 -4.11
CA LEU A 46 12.32 7.36 -3.31
C LEU A 46 12.09 6.32 -2.21
N HIS A 47 11.22 6.68 -1.26
CA HIS A 47 10.76 5.79 -0.20
C HIS A 47 9.25 5.61 -0.38
N ILE A 48 8.82 4.39 -0.70
CA ILE A 48 7.41 4.03 -0.80
C ILE A 48 6.89 3.82 0.60
N ARG A 49 5.86 4.57 0.99
CA ARG A 49 5.14 4.34 2.26
C ARG A 49 3.82 3.65 1.96
N VAL A 50 3.57 2.53 2.62
CA VAL A 50 2.31 1.79 2.51
C VAL A 50 1.73 1.58 3.89
N GLY A 51 0.46 1.95 4.05
CA GLY A 51 -0.31 1.81 5.28
C GLY A 51 -1.55 0.95 5.06
N LEU A 52 -1.96 0.23 6.11
CA LEU A 52 -3.26 -0.43 6.16
C LEU A 52 -3.93 -0.08 7.49
N GLU A 53 -5.15 0.44 7.42
CA GLU A 53 -5.97 0.76 8.57
C GLU A 53 -7.15 -0.20 8.67
N ASP A 54 -7.60 -0.49 9.89
CA ASP A 54 -8.86 -1.19 10.09
C ASP A 54 -10.08 -0.26 9.89
N ALA A 55 -11.28 -0.82 9.95
CA ALA A 55 -12.53 -0.07 9.77
C ALA A 55 -12.76 1.06 10.80
N ASN A 56 -11.99 1.11 11.89
CA ASN A 56 -12.05 2.16 12.91
C ASN A 56 -10.93 3.20 12.75
N GLY A 57 -10.14 3.13 11.66
CA GLY A 57 -8.99 4.00 11.43
C GLY A 57 -7.76 3.63 12.26
N LYS A 58 -7.72 2.43 12.86
CA LYS A 58 -6.51 1.97 13.57
C LYS A 58 -5.50 1.45 12.57
N LEU A 59 -4.31 2.05 12.58
CA LEU A 59 -3.17 1.58 11.78
C LEU A 59 -2.77 0.16 12.19
N LEU A 60 -2.88 -0.78 11.26
CA LEU A 60 -2.47 -2.18 11.42
C LEU A 60 -1.05 -2.38 10.90
N ILE A 61 -0.72 -1.76 9.76
CA ILE A 61 0.55 -1.91 9.06
C ILE A 61 1.00 -0.53 8.59
N CYS A 62 2.28 -0.22 8.73
CA CYS A 62 2.92 0.97 8.16
C CYS A 62 4.36 0.63 7.80
N GLN A 63 4.61 0.43 6.51
CA GLN A 63 5.92 0.04 6.00
C GLN A 63 6.50 1.13 5.11
N GLU A 64 7.81 1.30 5.20
CA GLU A 64 8.60 2.15 4.31
C GLU A 64 9.58 1.29 3.53
N ILE A 65 9.56 1.39 2.21
CA ILE A 65 10.34 0.56 1.29
C ILE A 65 11.19 1.48 0.41
N PRO A 66 12.53 1.44 0.51
CA PRO A 66 13.39 2.21 -0.38
C PRO A 66 13.32 1.63 -1.80
N ALA A 67 13.18 2.49 -2.80
CA ALA A 67 13.08 2.13 -4.21
C ALA A 67 13.82 3.13 -5.12
N GLU A 68 14.13 2.69 -6.34
CA GLU A 68 14.76 3.51 -7.36
C GLU A 68 14.05 3.26 -8.70
N ILE A 69 13.56 4.33 -9.33
CA ILE A 69 12.96 4.28 -10.66
C ILE A 69 14.09 4.46 -11.70
N LYS A 70 14.24 3.51 -12.63
CA LYS A 70 15.31 3.48 -13.64
C LYS A 70 14.80 3.70 -15.05
#